data_AF-A0AA39IKP1-F1
#
_entry.id   AF-A0AA39IKP1-F1
#
_cell.length_a   1.000
_cell.length_b   1.000
_cell.length_c   1.000
_cell.angle_alpha   90.00
_cell.angle_beta   90.00
_cell.angle_gamma   90.00
#
_symmetry.space_group_name_H-M   'P 1'
#
loop_
_entity.id
_entity.type
_entity.pdbx_description
1 polymer ?
#
loop_
_entity_poly.entity_id
_entity_poly.type
_entity_poly.pdbx_seq_one_letter_code
_entity_poly.pdbx_strand_id
1 'polypeptide(L)'
;MGTLAFAQRKEACDCEALSFEAVTTTGTVYGVQVELLYNTKGHGDCSQKEDAHVVRHSLYEFVPIFAKLLGKPTPSFPPEGSFHVNCSSSAELSEQFEQLLEAAVLRLDNFNQCGCESTEGILRIYDESRRLIDIANQSLGFDH
;
A
#
# COMPACT_ATOMS: atom_id res chain seq x y z
N MET A 1 -5.95 -20.73 -42.03
CA MET A 1 -6.97 -20.14 -41.15
C MET A 1 -6.60 -20.48 -39.72
N GLY A 2 -6.23 -19.51 -38.89
CA GLY A 2 -5.79 -19.83 -37.52
C GLY A 2 -5.28 -18.67 -36.66
N THR A 3 -5.66 -17.42 -36.95
CA THR A 3 -5.16 -16.23 -36.23
C THR A 3 -6.23 -15.49 -35.42
N LEU A 4 -7.46 -16.02 -35.32
CA LEU A 4 -8.56 -15.31 -34.66
C LEU A 4 -8.70 -15.59 -33.15
N ALA A 5 -8.06 -16.63 -32.60
CA ALA A 5 -8.24 -16.99 -31.19
C ALA A 5 -7.44 -16.11 -30.20
N PHE A 6 -6.37 -15.44 -30.65
CA PHE A 6 -5.60 -14.51 -29.80
C PHE A 6 -6.16 -13.08 -29.82
N ALA A 7 -6.89 -12.70 -30.85
CA ALA A 7 -7.50 -11.37 -30.96
C ALA A 7 -8.76 -11.23 -30.08
N GLN A 8 -9.47 -12.32 -29.79
CA GLN A 8 -10.72 -12.31 -29.02
C GLN A 8 -10.55 -12.31 -27.50
N ARG A 9 -9.32 -12.35 -26.96
CA ARG A 9 -9.08 -12.18 -25.51
C ARG A 9 -8.78 -10.76 -25.08
N LYS A 10 -8.56 -9.84 -26.02
CA LYS A 10 -8.42 -8.40 -25.71
C LYS A 10 -9.79 -7.71 -25.48
N GLU A 11 -10.89 -8.46 -25.55
CA GLU A 11 -12.26 -7.98 -25.33
C GLU A 11 -12.74 -8.10 -23.87
N ALA A 12 -11.89 -8.47 -22.91
CA ALA A 12 -12.35 -8.85 -21.56
C ALA A 12 -11.85 -7.99 -20.38
N CYS A 13 -10.93 -7.03 -20.58
CA CYS A 13 -10.47 -6.15 -19.50
C CYS A 13 -10.48 -4.68 -19.95
N ASP A 14 -11.27 -3.87 -19.25
CA ASP A 14 -11.23 -2.41 -19.36
C ASP A 14 -10.04 -1.90 -18.52
N CYS A 15 -8.87 -1.78 -19.18
CA CYS A 15 -7.66 -1.34 -18.50
C CYS A 15 -7.73 0.10 -17.98
N GLU A 16 -8.57 0.96 -18.57
CA GLU A 16 -8.75 2.33 -18.10
C GLU A 16 -9.50 2.32 -16.76
N ALA A 17 -10.64 1.62 -16.70
CA ALA A 17 -11.41 1.46 -15.48
C ALA A 17 -10.59 0.77 -14.37
N LEU A 18 -9.92 -0.34 -14.69
CA LEU A 18 -9.09 -1.06 -13.72
C LEU A 18 -7.91 -0.23 -13.22
N SER A 19 -7.25 0.54 -14.10
CA SER A 19 -6.19 1.46 -13.67
C SER A 19 -6.75 2.53 -12.73
N PHE A 20 -7.89 3.12 -13.07
CA PHE A 20 -8.51 4.15 -12.24
C PHE A 20 -8.88 3.61 -10.85
N GLU A 21 -9.47 2.42 -10.78
CA GLU A 21 -9.77 1.74 -9.52
C GLU A 21 -8.50 1.48 -8.72
N ALA A 22 -7.47 0.88 -9.33
CA ALA A 22 -6.22 0.56 -8.67
C ALA A 22 -5.51 1.80 -8.10
N VAL A 23 -5.43 2.89 -8.89
CA VAL A 23 -4.85 4.17 -8.46
C VAL A 23 -5.67 4.76 -7.31
N THR A 24 -6.99 4.78 -7.42
CA THR A 24 -7.86 5.39 -6.41
C THR A 24 -7.80 4.63 -5.09
N THR A 25 -7.98 3.29 -5.11
CA THR A 25 -7.95 2.48 -3.89
C THR A 25 -6.58 2.52 -3.21
N THR A 26 -5.50 2.40 -3.97
CA THR A 26 -4.14 2.52 -3.43
C THR A 26 -3.88 3.93 -2.89
N GLY A 27 -4.33 4.96 -3.62
CA GLY A 27 -4.19 6.36 -3.22
C GLY A 27 -4.88 6.66 -1.90
N THR A 28 -6.03 6.03 -1.63
CA THR A 28 -6.72 6.13 -0.33
C THR A 28 -5.88 5.54 0.80
N VAL A 29 -5.34 4.32 0.64
CA VAL A 29 -4.44 3.70 1.63
C VAL A 29 -3.28 4.65 1.93
N TYR A 30 -2.61 5.12 0.88
CA TYR A 30 -1.48 6.05 0.99
C TYR A 30 -1.86 7.35 1.70
N GLY A 31 -2.99 7.96 1.36
CA GLY A 31 -3.47 9.20 1.97
C GLY A 31 -3.67 9.09 3.47
N VAL A 32 -4.28 8.00 3.94
CA VAL A 32 -4.49 7.75 5.38
C VAL A 32 -3.15 7.56 6.10
N GLN A 33 -2.21 6.82 5.50
CA GLN A 33 -0.86 6.62 6.06
C GLN A 33 -0.09 7.94 6.21
N VAL A 34 -0.16 8.82 5.19
CA VAL A 34 0.43 10.17 5.26
C VAL A 34 -0.21 10.97 6.40
N GLU A 35 -1.54 10.99 6.49
CA GLU A 35 -2.24 11.78 7.51
C GLU A 35 -1.80 11.37 8.93
N LEU A 36 -1.72 10.08 9.21
CA LEU A 36 -1.30 9.56 10.51
C LEU A 36 0.16 9.90 10.84
N LEU A 37 1.09 9.70 9.91
CA LEU A 37 2.51 9.98 10.16
C LEU A 37 2.78 11.47 10.42
N TYR A 38 2.09 12.35 9.69
CA TYR A 38 2.25 13.80 9.81
C TYR A 38 1.39 14.42 10.91
N ASN A 39 0.46 13.67 11.51
CA ASN A 39 -0.28 14.13 12.68
C ASN A 39 0.55 14.00 13.96
N THR A 40 1.31 15.05 14.28
CA THR A 40 2.19 15.08 15.46
C THR A 40 1.47 15.06 16.81
N LYS A 41 0.14 15.16 16.81
CA LYS A 41 -0.67 15.11 18.04
C LYS A 41 -1.18 13.69 18.36
N GLY A 42 -1.04 12.75 17.42
CA GLY A 42 -1.69 11.46 17.47
C GLY A 42 -3.18 11.53 17.10
N HIS A 43 -3.79 10.38 16.85
CA HIS A 43 -5.19 10.21 16.49
C HIS A 43 -6.01 9.68 17.68
N GLY A 44 -7.12 10.36 18.00
CA GLY A 44 -7.97 9.96 19.13
C GLY A 44 -7.23 10.07 20.47
N ASP A 45 -7.10 8.94 21.17
CA ASP A 45 -6.36 8.80 22.42
C ASP A 45 -4.93 8.22 22.24
N CYS A 46 -4.49 8.05 21.00
CA CYS A 46 -3.21 7.44 20.66
C CYS A 46 -2.05 8.44 20.63
N SER A 47 -0.84 7.96 20.94
CA SER A 47 0.38 8.73 20.70
C SER A 47 0.80 8.67 19.22
N GLN A 48 1.53 9.70 18.76
CA GLN A 48 2.13 9.69 17.41
C GLN A 48 3.00 8.44 17.15
N LYS A 49 3.65 7.89 18.19
CA LYS A 49 4.46 6.68 18.05
C LYS A 49 3.62 5.44 17.79
N GLU A 50 2.44 5.34 18.39
CA GLU A 50 1.52 4.22 18.13
C GLU A 50 0.97 4.30 16.71
N ASP A 51 0.55 5.48 16.27
CA ASP A 51 0.10 5.70 14.89
C ASP A 51 1.22 5.41 13.89
N ALA A 52 2.44 5.88 14.15
CA ALA A 52 3.60 5.60 13.31
C ALA A 52 3.94 4.11 13.26
N HIS A 53 3.75 3.37 14.37
CA HIS A 53 3.93 1.92 14.39
C HIS A 53 2.89 1.21 13.53
N VAL A 54 1.60 1.55 13.65
CA VAL A 54 0.54 0.99 12.79
C VAL A 54 0.84 1.25 11.32
N VAL A 55 1.21 2.48 10.97
CA VAL A 55 1.57 2.82 9.59
C VAL A 55 2.79 2.03 9.12
N ARG A 56 3.85 1.95 9.92
CA ARG A 56 5.05 1.17 9.57
C ARG A 56 4.71 -0.29 9.30
N HIS A 57 3.97 -0.92 10.21
CA HIS A 57 3.55 -2.31 10.09
C HIS A 57 2.77 -2.52 8.78
N SER A 58 1.78 -1.66 8.53
CA SER A 58 0.98 -1.70 7.28
C SER A 58 1.85 -1.58 6.02
N LEU A 59 2.84 -0.68 6.02
CA LEU A 59 3.75 -0.49 4.89
C LEU A 59 4.70 -1.68 4.69
N TYR A 60 5.13 -2.32 5.78
CA TYR A 60 6.02 -3.48 5.74
C TYR A 60 5.33 -4.70 5.13
N GLU A 61 4.02 -4.84 5.32
CA GLU A 61 3.24 -5.88 4.64
C GLU A 61 2.93 -5.50 3.19
N PHE A 62 2.55 -4.24 2.97
CA PHE A 62 2.02 -3.79 1.68
C PHE A 62 3.07 -3.65 0.58
N VAL A 63 4.18 -2.97 0.88
CA VAL A 63 5.19 -2.61 -0.12
C VAL A 63 5.83 -3.86 -0.77
N PRO A 64 6.13 -4.96 -0.04
CA PRO A 64 6.60 -6.20 -0.66
C PRO A 64 5.59 -6.82 -1.63
N ILE A 65 4.30 -6.82 -1.28
CA ILE A 65 3.23 -7.35 -2.13
C ILE A 65 3.15 -6.52 -3.42
N PHE A 66 3.16 -5.19 -3.30
CA PHE A 66 3.18 -4.28 -4.44
C PHE A 66 4.40 -4.46 -5.32
N ALA A 67 5.58 -4.58 -4.72
CA ALA A 67 6.81 -4.81 -5.47
C ALA A 67 6.67 -6.06 -6.33
N LYS A 68 6.12 -7.14 -5.77
CA LYS A 68 5.88 -8.40 -6.50
C LYS A 68 4.87 -8.22 -7.64
N LEU A 69 3.73 -7.58 -7.38
CA LEU A 69 2.68 -7.34 -8.39
C LEU A 69 3.17 -6.46 -9.55
N LEU A 70 4.05 -5.50 -9.26
CA LEU A 70 4.64 -4.58 -10.25
C LEU A 70 5.93 -5.11 -10.90
N GLY A 71 6.36 -6.33 -10.56
CA GLY A 71 7.62 -6.91 -11.06
C GLY A 71 8.88 -6.13 -10.62
N LYS A 72 8.83 -5.43 -9.50
CA LYS A 72 9.95 -4.70 -8.89
C LYS A 72 10.69 -5.59 -7.89
N PRO A 73 11.97 -5.30 -7.60
CA PRO A 73 12.69 -5.95 -6.50
C PRO A 73 11.96 -5.72 -5.17
N THR A 74 11.71 -6.79 -4.43
CA THR A 74 11.15 -6.70 -3.08
C THR A 74 12.15 -6.01 -2.15
N PRO A 75 11.81 -4.87 -1.54
CA PRO A 75 12.70 -4.21 -0.59
C PRO A 75 12.86 -5.03 0.69
N SER A 76 14.06 -4.97 1.27
CA SER A 76 14.33 -5.47 2.62
C SER A 76 14.13 -4.37 3.64
N PHE A 77 13.51 -4.69 4.78
CA PHE A 77 13.28 -3.72 5.85
C PHE A 77 14.03 -4.09 7.13
N PRO A 78 14.42 -3.11 7.96
CA PRO A 78 14.99 -3.39 9.27
C PRO A 78 13.97 -4.10 10.17
N PRO A 79 14.38 -5.03 11.04
CA PRO A 79 13.46 -5.77 11.90
C PRO A 79 12.66 -4.85 12.83
N GLU A 80 11.41 -5.21 13.11
CA GLU A 80 10.63 -4.51 14.14
C GLU A 80 11.11 -4.92 15.53
N GLY A 81 11.42 -3.93 16.39
CA GLY A 81 11.53 -4.17 17.82
C GLY A 81 10.16 -4.50 18.43
N SER A 82 10.13 -4.97 19.67
CA SER A 82 8.86 -5.15 20.39
C SER A 82 8.20 -3.79 20.61
N PHE A 83 7.08 -3.53 19.95
CA PHE A 83 6.24 -2.37 20.16
C PHE A 83 4.86 -2.82 20.64
N HIS A 84 4.30 -2.09 21.60
CA HIS A 84 2.98 -2.39 22.16
C HIS A 84 2.05 -1.22 21.91
N VAL A 85 1.01 -1.45 21.10
CA VAL A 85 -0.11 -0.53 20.91
C VAL A 85 -1.05 -0.69 22.09
N ASN A 86 -1.31 0.40 22.82
CA ASN A 86 -2.13 0.37 24.04
C ASN A 86 -3.46 1.12 23.88
N CYS A 87 -3.56 2.02 22.90
CA CYS A 87 -4.81 2.73 22.62
C CYS A 87 -5.75 1.90 21.71
N SER A 88 -7.06 2.02 21.94
CA SER A 88 -8.07 1.31 21.15
C SER A 88 -8.19 1.85 19.73
N SER A 89 -8.01 3.17 19.54
CA SER A 89 -8.14 3.77 18.22
C SER A 89 -7.09 3.30 17.22
N SER A 90 -5.85 3.00 17.64
CA SER A 90 -4.84 2.40 16.76
C SER A 90 -5.14 0.94 16.40
N ALA A 91 -5.82 0.18 17.28
CA ALA A 91 -6.26 -1.17 16.96
C ALA A 91 -7.37 -1.15 15.89
N GLU A 92 -8.35 -0.27 16.03
CA GLU A 92 -9.39 -0.05 15.01
C GLU A 92 -8.81 0.43 13.68
N LEU A 93 -7.81 1.32 13.72
CA LEU A 93 -7.08 1.76 12.53
C LEU A 93 -6.33 0.62 11.85
N SER A 94 -5.75 -0.32 12.61
CA SER A 94 -5.05 -1.48 12.05
C SER A 94 -6.01 -2.36 11.25
N GLU A 95 -7.20 -2.65 11.79
CA GLU A 95 -8.23 -3.42 11.09
C GLU A 95 -8.73 -2.69 9.82
N GLN A 96 -8.92 -1.37 9.90
CA GLN A 96 -9.28 -0.57 8.72
C GLN A 96 -8.19 -0.60 7.65
N PHE A 97 -6.92 -0.55 8.05
CA PHE A 97 -5.81 -0.68 7.12
C PHE A 97 -5.81 -2.04 6.45
N GLU A 98 -5.94 -3.14 7.20
CA GLU A 98 -6.02 -4.49 6.62
C GLU A 98 -7.09 -4.57 5.53
N GLN A 99 -8.30 -4.06 5.78
CA GLN A 99 -9.38 -4.06 4.80
C GLN A 99 -9.06 -3.21 3.55
N LEU A 100 -8.50 -2.02 3.73
CA LEU A 100 -8.11 -1.15 2.60
C LEU A 100 -6.95 -1.75 1.79
N LEU A 101 -6.00 -2.40 2.47
CA LEU A 101 -4.85 -3.08 1.88
C LEU A 101 -5.30 -4.28 1.06
N GLU A 102 -6.17 -5.14 1.60
CA GLU A 102 -6.76 -6.26 0.88
C GLU A 102 -7.48 -5.79 -0.38
N ALA A 103 -8.29 -4.74 -0.27
CA ALA A 103 -8.97 -4.14 -1.43
C ALA A 103 -7.96 -3.64 -2.48
N ALA A 104 -6.90 -2.94 -2.08
CA ALA A 104 -5.88 -2.44 -2.99
C ALA A 104 -5.13 -3.59 -3.69
N VAL A 105 -4.74 -4.63 -2.94
CA VAL A 105 -4.06 -5.82 -3.47
C VAL A 105 -4.94 -6.55 -4.49
N LEU A 106 -6.22 -6.77 -4.18
CA LEU A 106 -7.14 -7.42 -5.11
C LEU A 106 -7.31 -6.64 -6.42
N ARG A 107 -7.43 -5.31 -6.35
CA ARG A 107 -7.58 -4.46 -7.55
C ARG A 107 -6.32 -4.48 -8.40
N LEU A 108 -5.15 -4.44 -7.78
CA LEU A 108 -3.88 -4.50 -8.49
C LEU A 108 -3.56 -5.87 -9.05
N ASP A 109 -3.94 -6.93 -8.35
CA ASP A 109 -3.80 -8.29 -8.87
C ASP A 109 -4.69 -8.47 -10.11
N ASN A 110 -5.96 -8.05 -10.06
CA ASN A 110 -6.85 -8.06 -11.23
C ASN A 110 -6.26 -7.23 -12.40
N PHE A 111 -5.77 -6.03 -12.11
CA PHE A 111 -5.11 -5.18 -13.09
C PHE A 111 -3.88 -5.86 -13.73
N ASN A 112 -3.04 -6.50 -12.93
CA ASN A 112 -1.85 -7.22 -13.38
C ASN A 112 -2.21 -8.48 -14.19
N GLN A 113 -3.21 -9.25 -13.75
CA GLN A 113 -3.70 -10.44 -14.46
C GLN A 113 -4.30 -10.10 -15.83
N CYS A 114 -4.93 -8.94 -15.96
CA CYS A 114 -5.41 -8.40 -17.24
C CYS A 114 -4.28 -7.98 -18.19
N GLY A 115 -3.02 -7.96 -17.73
CA GLY A 115 -1.87 -7.52 -18.52
C GLY A 115 -1.89 -6.03 -18.83
N CYS A 116 -2.59 -5.23 -18.03
CA CYS A 116 -2.61 -3.78 -18.18
C CYS A 116 -1.25 -3.21 -17.79
N GLU A 117 -0.72 -2.29 -18.60
CA GLU A 117 0.56 -1.65 -18.29
C GLU A 117 0.41 -0.75 -17.07
N SER A 118 1.25 -0.99 -16.04
CA SER A 118 1.24 -0.19 -14.81
C SER A 118 1.37 1.29 -15.13
N THR A 119 0.39 2.08 -14.70
CA THR A 119 0.38 3.52 -14.95
C THR A 119 1.38 4.24 -14.05
N GLU A 120 1.79 5.44 -14.49
CA GLU A 120 2.66 6.33 -13.72
C GLU A 120 2.13 6.59 -12.30
N GLY A 121 0.80 6.62 -12.12
CA GLY A 121 0.17 6.80 -10.82
C GLY A 121 0.47 5.69 -9.82
N ILE A 122 0.34 4.43 -10.24
CA ILE A 122 0.59 3.26 -9.36
C ILE A 122 2.07 3.20 -8.99
N LEU A 123 2.96 3.44 -9.96
CA LEU A 123 4.41 3.48 -9.73
C LEU A 123 4.78 4.61 -8.76
N ARG A 124 4.18 5.79 -8.93
CA ARG A 124 4.39 6.92 -8.02
C ARG A 124 3.93 6.60 -6.61
N ILE A 125 2.75 6.01 -6.43
CA ILE A 125 2.27 5.66 -5.09
C ILE A 125 3.21 4.62 -4.45
N TYR A 126 3.65 3.61 -5.20
CA TYR A 126 4.63 2.64 -4.71
C TYR A 126 5.94 3.30 -4.25
N ASP A 127 6.51 4.20 -5.07
CA ASP A 127 7.76 4.90 -4.73
C ASP A 127 7.59 5.83 -3.52
N GLU A 128 6.44 6.51 -3.37
CA GLU A 128 6.15 7.31 -2.19
C GLU A 128 5.90 6.45 -0.95
N SER A 129 5.20 5.31 -1.05
CA SER A 129 5.04 4.36 0.07
C SER A 129 6.40 3.86 0.58
N ARG A 130 7.37 3.66 -0.31
CA ARG A 130 8.75 3.33 0.10
C ARG A 130 9.43 4.45 0.88
N ARG A 131 9.19 5.71 0.51
CA ARG A 131 9.71 6.87 1.27
C ARG A 131 9.01 7.03 2.62
N LEU A 132 7.71 6.72 2.68
CA LEU A 132 6.96 6.73 3.94
C LEU A 132 7.51 5.74 4.96
N ILE A 133 8.08 4.61 4.51
CA ILE A 133 8.76 3.67 5.40
C ILE A 133 9.91 4.35 6.15
N ASP A 134 10.72 5.16 5.45
CA ASP A 134 11.84 5.87 6.08
C ASP A 134 11.33 6.87 7.13
N ILE A 135 10.25 7.59 6.83
CA ILE A 135 9.60 8.53 7.76
C ILE A 135 9.04 7.80 8.98
N ALA A 136 8.39 6.65 8.78
CA ALA A 136 7.85 5.84 9.86
C ALA A 136 8.99 5.28 10.75
N ASN A 137 10.08 4.80 10.15
CA ASN A 137 11.27 4.36 10.88
C ASN A 137 11.87 5.49 11.73
N GLN A 138 12.04 6.69 11.15
CA GLN A 138 12.54 7.87 11.87
C GLN A 138 11.63 8.28 13.03
N SER A 139 10.31 8.27 12.83
CA SER A 139 9.32 8.61 13.86
C SER A 139 9.38 7.67 15.06
N LEU A 140 9.84 6.43 14.84
CA LEU A 140 10.02 5.41 15.87
C LEU A 140 11.45 5.37 16.44
N GLY A 141 12.38 6.16 15.91
CA GLY A 141 13.78 6.21 16.35
C GLY A 141 14.65 5.05 15.83
N PHE A 142 14.29 4.46 14.69
CA PHE A 142 15.18 3.56 13.95
C PHE A 142 16.03 4.39 12.97
N ASP A 143 17.31 4.55 13.26
CA ASP A 143 18.28 5.13 12.33
C ASP A 143 18.80 4.05 11.36
N HIS A 144 18.82 4.38 10.06
CA HIS A 144 19.35 3.53 8.98
C HIS A 144 20.88 3.46 8.95
#